data_AF-A0A1W1D167-F1
#
_entry.id   AF-A0A1W1D167-F1
#
_cell.length_a   1.000
_cell.length_b   1.000
_cell.length_c   1.000
_cell.angle_alpha   90.00
_cell.angle_beta   90.00
_cell.angle_gamma   90.00
#
_symmetry.space_group_name_H-M   'P 1'
#
loop_
_entity.id
_entity.type
_entity.pdbx_description
1 polymer ?
#
loop_
_entity_poly.entity_id
_entity_poly.type
_entity_poly.pdbx_seq_one_letter_code
_entity_poly.pdbx_strand_id
1 'polypeptide(L)'
;MRDFNTLSPQEKQAHHEKLLACANNFGGKNFFLHLLESIREAKSHPLTSAQSVFHIDIGSVSWNKSIFPSTLSMLIKARVNEGEQDNLLPDIGAKNYKKILNITRTLKPIVFTVKPSNPKDGSGFFFQAFDIINDKKTKLNPVFDAVFFSSVESVKKVLNYKAKD
;
A
#
# COMPACT_ATOMS: atom_id res chain seq x y z
N MET A 1 -3.51 9.01 -0.19
CA MET A 1 -3.64 8.85 -1.63
C MET A 1 -3.24 10.17 -2.24
N ARG A 2 -2.27 10.21 -3.18
CA ARG A 2 -2.42 11.17 -4.29
C ARG A 2 -3.84 10.96 -4.79
N ASP A 3 -4.60 12.03 -4.85
CA ASP A 3 -6.03 11.98 -5.07
C ASP A 3 -6.34 10.95 -6.17
N PHE A 4 -7.06 9.88 -5.84
CA PHE A 4 -7.57 8.97 -6.86
C PHE A 4 -8.30 9.79 -7.95
N ASN A 5 -8.82 10.96 -7.58
CA ASN A 5 -9.41 11.95 -8.48
C ASN A 5 -8.45 12.53 -9.54
N THR A 6 -7.16 12.70 -9.26
CA THR A 6 -6.17 13.27 -10.21
C THR A 6 -5.60 12.23 -11.18
N LEU A 7 -5.83 10.94 -10.94
CA LEU A 7 -5.44 9.88 -11.88
C LEU A 7 -6.34 9.89 -13.13
N SER A 8 -5.74 9.61 -14.29
CA SER A 8 -6.45 9.40 -15.56
C SER A 8 -7.47 8.25 -15.44
N PRO A 9 -8.55 8.23 -16.25
CA PRO A 9 -9.56 7.17 -16.20
C PRO A 9 -8.96 5.77 -16.40
N GLN A 10 -7.94 5.64 -17.26
CA GLN A 10 -7.20 4.38 -17.47
C GLN A 10 -6.43 3.94 -16.21
N GLU A 11 -5.74 4.87 -15.55
CA GLU A 11 -5.05 4.62 -14.28
C GLU A 11 -6.04 4.23 -13.18
N LYS A 12 -7.19 4.93 -13.10
CA LYS A 12 -8.28 4.62 -12.16
C LYS A 12 -8.81 3.21 -12.35
N GLN A 13 -9.02 2.80 -13.60
CA GLN A 13 -9.47 1.46 -13.95
C GLN A 13 -8.41 0.41 -13.61
N ALA A 14 -7.14 0.62 -13.98
CA ALA A 14 -6.05 -0.29 -13.62
C ALA A 14 -5.88 -0.43 -12.09
N HIS A 15 -6.06 0.65 -11.33
CA HIS A 15 -6.07 0.63 -9.86
C HIS A 15 -7.26 -0.17 -9.34
N HIS A 16 -8.46 0.06 -9.87
CA HIS A 16 -9.66 -0.69 -9.52
C HIS A 16 -9.45 -2.18 -9.75
N GLU A 17 -8.97 -2.59 -10.94
CA GLU A 17 -8.76 -3.99 -11.29
C GLU A 17 -7.70 -4.65 -10.40
N LYS A 18 -6.58 -3.97 -10.11
CA LYS A 18 -5.56 -4.46 -9.18
C LYS A 18 -6.13 -4.69 -7.78
N LEU A 19 -6.84 -3.70 -7.23
CA LEU A 19 -7.47 -3.78 -5.91
C LEU A 19 -8.56 -4.86 -5.86
N LEU A 20 -9.35 -4.97 -6.93
CA LEU A 20 -10.40 -5.97 -7.08
C LEU A 20 -9.81 -7.38 -7.12
N ALA A 21 -8.75 -7.59 -7.88
CA ALA A 21 -8.04 -8.86 -7.95
C ALA A 21 -7.45 -9.25 -6.58
N CYS A 22 -6.84 -8.29 -5.87
CA CYS A 22 -6.34 -8.51 -4.51
C CYS A 22 -7.48 -8.89 -3.56
N ALA A 23 -8.60 -8.17 -3.62
CA ALA A 23 -9.77 -8.46 -2.80
C ALA A 23 -10.35 -9.85 -3.09
N ASN A 24 -10.50 -10.22 -4.35
CA ASN A 24 -10.99 -11.54 -4.75
C ASN A 24 -10.07 -12.68 -4.29
N ASN A 25 -8.75 -12.48 -4.31
CA ASN A 25 -7.78 -13.47 -3.81
C ASN A 25 -7.78 -13.61 -2.28
N PHE A 26 -8.49 -12.73 -1.57
CA PHE A 26 -8.59 -12.69 -0.11
C PHE A 26 -9.99 -13.08 0.42
N GLY A 27 -10.91 -13.52 -0.45
CA GLY A 27 -12.29 -13.85 -0.09
C GLY A 27 -13.34 -12.86 -0.61
N GLY A 28 -12.92 -11.80 -1.29
CA GLY A 28 -13.78 -10.80 -1.92
C GLY A 28 -13.67 -9.40 -1.31
N LYS A 29 -14.48 -8.48 -1.84
CA LYS A 29 -14.47 -7.06 -1.46
C LYS A 29 -14.70 -6.85 0.04
N ASN A 30 -15.64 -7.57 0.64
CA ASN A 30 -16.00 -7.39 2.05
C ASN A 30 -14.85 -7.77 2.98
N PHE A 31 -14.18 -8.91 2.72
CA PHE A 31 -12.99 -9.31 3.47
C PHE A 31 -11.88 -8.28 3.34
N PHE A 32 -11.64 -7.75 2.15
CA PHE A 32 -10.65 -6.70 1.95
C PHE A 32 -11.01 -5.40 2.70
N LEU A 33 -12.28 -5.02 2.76
CA LEU A 33 -12.72 -3.86 3.55
C LEU A 33 -12.53 -4.10 5.05
N HIS A 34 -12.90 -5.27 5.57
CA HIS A 34 -12.66 -5.63 6.97
C HIS A 34 -11.17 -5.63 7.33
N LEU A 35 -10.29 -6.10 6.44
CA LEU A 35 -8.84 -6.03 6.60
C LEU A 35 -8.39 -4.58 6.81
N LEU A 36 -8.90 -3.66 5.99
CA LEU A 36 -8.59 -2.23 6.10
C LEU A 36 -9.10 -1.65 7.42
N GLU A 37 -10.33 -2.00 7.83
CA GLU A 37 -10.90 -1.56 9.10
C GLU A 37 -10.04 -2.03 10.28
N SER A 38 -9.68 -3.32 10.32
CA SER A 38 -8.80 -3.85 11.36
C SER A 38 -7.44 -3.15 11.41
N ILE A 39 -6.86 -2.79 10.25
CA ILE A 39 -5.62 -2.00 10.17
C ILE A 39 -5.81 -0.60 10.76
N ARG A 40 -6.98 0.02 10.58
CA ARG A 40 -7.29 1.37 11.09
C ARG A 40 -7.63 1.38 12.58
N GLU A 41 -8.27 0.32 13.06
CA GLU A 41 -8.57 0.12 14.48
C GLU A 41 -7.32 -0.23 15.30
N ALA A 42 -6.25 -0.69 14.65
CA ALA A 42 -4.98 -0.98 15.31
C ALA A 42 -4.40 0.29 15.97
N LYS A 43 -4.23 0.24 17.31
CA LYS A 43 -3.61 1.33 18.10
C LYS A 43 -2.22 1.75 17.59
N SER A 44 -1.46 0.82 17.04
CA SER A 44 -0.13 1.05 16.48
C SER A 44 -0.15 0.67 15.01
N HIS A 45 0.52 1.46 14.18
CA HIS A 45 0.55 1.23 12.74
C HIS A 45 1.08 -0.18 12.45
N PRO A 46 0.36 -1.03 11.69
CA PRO A 46 0.72 -2.45 11.55
C PRO A 46 2.15 -2.64 11.06
N LEU A 47 2.61 -1.78 10.14
CA LEU A 47 3.99 -1.77 9.63
C LEU A 47 5.07 -1.69 10.72
N THR A 48 4.80 -1.09 11.88
CA THR A 48 5.77 -0.99 12.99
C THR A 48 5.74 -2.21 13.92
N SER A 49 4.98 -3.25 13.58
CA SER A 49 4.97 -4.51 14.31
C SER A 49 6.37 -5.13 14.31
N ALA A 50 6.91 -5.39 15.51
CA ALA A 50 8.23 -5.98 15.69
C ALA A 50 8.34 -7.35 15.00
N GLN A 51 7.25 -8.12 15.00
CA GLN A 51 7.17 -9.45 14.41
C GLN A 51 6.98 -9.45 12.89
N SER A 52 6.88 -8.26 12.26
CA SER A 52 6.60 -8.13 10.82
C SER A 52 5.33 -8.87 10.36
N VAL A 53 4.39 -9.06 11.28
CA VAL A 53 3.12 -9.71 11.03
C VAL A 53 2.02 -8.96 11.76
N PHE A 54 0.87 -8.90 11.11
CA PHE A 54 -0.37 -8.35 11.61
C PHE A 54 -1.44 -9.41 11.46
N HIS A 55 -1.92 -9.93 12.60
CA HIS A 55 -2.98 -10.93 12.64
C HIS A 55 -4.33 -10.22 12.72
N ILE A 56 -5.29 -10.72 11.96
CA ILE A 56 -6.68 -10.28 11.96
C ILE A 56 -7.57 -11.52 11.98
N ASP A 57 -8.81 -11.37 12.42
CA ASP A 57 -9.72 -12.52 12.56
C ASP A 57 -9.92 -13.27 11.22
N ILE A 58 -9.99 -12.50 10.14
CA ILE A 58 -10.22 -13.00 8.77
C ILE A 58 -8.94 -13.41 8.02
N GLY A 59 -7.75 -13.27 8.60
CA GLY A 59 -6.49 -13.52 7.91
C GLY A 59 -5.24 -12.96 8.57
N SER A 60 -4.18 -12.78 7.79
CA SER A 60 -2.94 -12.19 8.28
C SER A 60 -2.20 -11.45 7.19
N VAL A 61 -1.52 -10.37 7.57
CA VAL A 61 -0.58 -9.64 6.72
C VAL A 61 0.80 -9.81 7.31
N SER A 62 1.70 -10.47 6.58
CA SER A 62 3.09 -10.68 6.99
C SER A 62 4.03 -10.03 5.98
N TRP A 63 5.20 -9.61 6.43
CA TRP A 63 6.25 -9.11 5.55
C TRP A 63 7.61 -9.61 6.05
N ASN A 64 8.58 -9.68 5.14
CA ASN A 64 9.87 -10.32 5.39
C ASN A 64 10.86 -9.48 6.23
N LYS A 65 10.55 -8.22 6.58
CA LYS A 65 11.50 -7.34 7.28
C LYS A 65 10.84 -6.26 8.12
N SER A 66 11.21 -6.16 9.40
CA SER A 66 10.62 -5.19 10.33
C SER A 66 10.85 -3.75 9.87
N ILE A 67 9.80 -2.93 9.90
CA ILE A 67 9.86 -1.52 9.52
C ILE A 67 9.87 -0.69 10.79
N PHE A 68 10.96 0.02 11.03
CA PHE A 68 11.06 0.89 12.20
C PHE A 68 10.08 2.08 12.10
N PRO A 69 9.53 2.56 13.23
CA PRO A 69 8.64 3.72 13.24
C PRO A 69 9.31 4.97 12.66
N SER A 70 10.62 5.14 12.83
CA SER A 70 11.40 6.21 12.22
C SER A 70 11.41 6.15 10.68
N THR A 71 11.53 4.95 10.10
CA THR A 71 11.41 4.69 8.67
C THR A 71 10.01 5.01 8.17
N LEU A 72 8.98 4.57 8.90
CA LEU A 72 7.58 4.85 8.56
C LEU A 72 7.28 6.35 8.57
N SER A 73 7.70 7.09 9.60
CA SER A 73 7.50 8.55 9.67
C SER A 73 8.16 9.28 8.50
N MET A 74 9.34 8.82 8.05
CA MET A 74 9.98 9.39 6.86
C MET A 74 9.26 8.99 5.56
N LEU A 75 8.75 7.76 5.47
CA LEU A 75 7.94 7.32 4.33
C LEU A 75 6.66 8.16 4.18
N ILE A 76 5.99 8.46 5.29
CA ILE A 76 4.80 9.32 5.30
C ILE A 76 5.14 10.72 4.77
N LYS A 77 6.26 11.30 5.19
CA LYS A 77 6.74 12.59 4.66
C LYS A 77 7.08 12.52 3.18
N ALA A 78 7.78 11.46 2.75
CA ALA A 78 8.12 11.25 1.34
C ALA A 78 6.88 11.11 0.46
N ARG A 79 5.84 10.44 0.98
CA ARG A 79 4.54 10.27 0.33
C ARG A 79 3.81 11.60 0.14
N VAL A 80 3.82 12.48 1.13
CA VAL A 80 3.22 13.83 1.02
C VAL A 80 3.93 14.62 -0.09
N ASN A 81 5.27 14.63 -0.08
CA ASN A 81 6.06 15.30 -1.11
C ASN A 81 5.91 14.63 -2.48
N GLU A 82 5.69 13.32 -2.55
CA GLU A 82 5.31 12.60 -3.77
C GLU A 82 4.17 13.36 -4.44
N GLY A 83 3.11 13.67 -3.68
CA GLY A 83 1.92 14.39 -4.15
C GLY A 83 2.25 15.61 -5.01
N GLU A 84 3.26 16.36 -4.62
CA GLU A 84 3.67 17.61 -5.26
C GLU A 84 4.63 17.42 -6.44
N GLN A 85 5.51 16.41 -6.43
CA GLN A 85 6.63 16.29 -7.39
C GLN A 85 6.55 15.10 -8.37
N ASP A 86 5.42 14.37 -8.41
CA ASP A 86 5.22 13.12 -9.18
C ASP A 86 6.28 12.00 -8.95
N ASN A 87 7.12 12.11 -7.91
CA ASN A 87 8.19 11.15 -7.59
C ASN A 87 8.38 11.00 -6.07
N LEU A 88 8.61 9.75 -5.61
CA LEU A 88 8.93 9.49 -4.21
C LEU A 88 10.35 9.96 -3.86
N LEU A 89 11.27 9.81 -4.82
CA LEU A 89 12.63 10.31 -4.68
C LEU A 89 12.62 11.82 -4.92
N PRO A 90 13.06 12.65 -3.95
CA PRO A 90 13.20 14.08 -4.16
C PRO A 90 14.37 14.35 -5.12
N ASP A 91 14.57 15.62 -5.48
CA ASP A 91 15.72 16.00 -6.31
C ASP A 91 17.06 15.58 -5.67
N ILE A 92 18.06 15.25 -6.49
CA ILE A 92 19.38 14.76 -6.05
C ILE A 92 20.07 15.78 -5.12
N GLY A 93 19.79 17.08 -5.29
CA GLY A 93 20.30 18.17 -4.44
C GLY A 93 19.58 18.32 -3.09
N ALA A 94 18.47 17.62 -2.86
CA ALA A 94 17.68 17.81 -1.65
C ALA A 94 18.35 17.17 -0.41
N LYS A 95 18.32 17.87 0.73
CA LYS A 95 18.91 17.39 2.00
C LYS A 95 18.39 16.02 2.45
N ASN A 96 17.15 15.69 2.08
CA ASN A 96 16.49 14.41 2.39
C ASN A 96 16.70 13.32 1.33
N TYR A 97 17.33 13.61 0.18
CA TYR A 97 17.52 12.64 -0.91
C TYR A 97 18.17 11.33 -0.44
N LYS A 98 19.34 11.41 0.20
CA LYS A 98 20.04 10.22 0.71
C LYS A 98 19.20 9.43 1.71
N LYS A 99 18.41 10.13 2.55
CA LYS A 99 17.53 9.48 3.54
C LYS A 99 16.39 8.74 2.86
N ILE A 100 15.68 9.39 1.94
CA ILE A 100 14.59 8.75 1.19
C ILE A 100 15.12 7.62 0.33
N LEU A 101 16.24 7.80 -0.38
CA LEU A 101 16.89 6.76 -1.16
C LEU A 101 17.23 5.53 -0.30
N ASN A 102 17.78 5.73 0.90
CA ASN A 102 18.10 4.62 1.80
C ASN A 102 16.83 3.89 2.27
N ILE A 103 15.75 4.61 2.57
CA ILE A 103 14.44 4.03 2.91
C ILE A 103 13.90 3.24 1.74
N THR A 104 13.87 3.82 0.55
CA THR A 104 13.39 3.16 -0.67
C THR A 104 14.19 1.89 -0.93
N ARG A 105 15.52 1.93 -0.80
CA ARG A 105 16.38 0.73 -0.92
C ARG A 105 16.11 -0.32 0.16
N THR A 106 15.76 0.10 1.36
CA THR A 106 15.47 -0.80 2.49
C THR A 106 14.09 -1.45 2.37
N LEU A 107 13.10 -0.69 1.93
CA LEU A 107 11.71 -1.14 1.76
C LEU A 107 11.46 -1.81 0.40
N LYS A 108 12.33 -1.58 -0.61
CA LYS A 108 12.28 -2.23 -1.94
C LYS A 108 12.24 -3.77 -1.88
N PRO A 109 13.11 -4.47 -1.13
CA PRO A 109 13.04 -5.93 -1.04
C PRO A 109 11.92 -6.44 -0.12
N ILE A 110 11.09 -5.55 0.44
CA ILE A 110 10.02 -5.96 1.33
C ILE A 110 8.80 -6.40 0.53
N VAL A 111 8.36 -7.63 0.77
CA VAL A 111 7.17 -8.22 0.17
C VAL A 111 6.13 -8.42 1.25
N PHE A 112 4.98 -7.79 1.08
CA PHE A 112 3.81 -7.95 1.92
C PHE A 112 3.00 -9.12 1.38
N THR A 113 2.80 -10.12 2.23
CA THR A 113 2.03 -11.32 1.94
C THR A 113 0.77 -11.27 2.77
N VAL A 114 -0.38 -11.23 2.09
CA VAL A 114 -1.70 -11.24 2.69
C VAL A 114 -2.31 -12.62 2.48
N LYS A 115 -2.64 -13.30 3.57
CA LYS A 115 -3.24 -14.63 3.54
C LYS A 115 -4.59 -14.63 4.26
N PRO A 116 -5.66 -15.13 3.62
CA PRO A 116 -6.92 -15.34 4.34
C PRO A 116 -6.75 -16.45 5.38
N SER A 117 -7.52 -16.38 6.46
CA SER A 117 -7.49 -17.39 7.53
C SER A 117 -8.06 -18.72 7.05
N ASN A 118 -9.09 -18.64 6.18
CA ASN A 118 -9.74 -19.79 5.62
C ASN A 118 -9.20 -20.07 4.20
N PRO A 119 -8.61 -21.26 3.96
CA PRO A 119 -8.01 -21.60 2.67
C PRO A 119 -9.02 -21.72 1.52
N LYS A 120 -10.32 -21.75 1.82
CA LYS A 120 -11.40 -21.74 0.82
C LYS A 120 -11.69 -20.35 0.25
N ASP A 121 -11.31 -19.28 0.96
CA ASP A 121 -11.58 -17.89 0.56
C ASP A 121 -10.56 -17.38 -0.47
N GLY A 122 -9.40 -18.04 -0.59
CA GLY A 122 -8.43 -17.77 -1.64
C GLY A 122 -7.00 -18.13 -1.25
N SER A 123 -6.10 -18.08 -2.22
CA SER A 123 -4.67 -18.38 -2.02
C SER A 123 -3.92 -17.27 -1.27
N GLY A 124 -4.56 -16.11 -1.08
CA GLY A 124 -3.90 -14.87 -0.68
C GLY A 124 -3.20 -14.19 -1.85
N PHE A 125 -2.59 -13.05 -1.57
CA PHE A 125 -1.86 -12.26 -2.56
C PHE A 125 -0.62 -11.63 -1.93
N PHE A 126 0.32 -11.22 -2.76
CA PHE A 126 1.50 -10.49 -2.32
C PHE A 126 1.67 -9.21 -3.13
N PHE A 127 2.24 -8.20 -2.48
CA PHE A 127 2.54 -6.90 -3.09
C PHE A 127 3.78 -6.29 -2.45
N GLN A 128 4.39 -5.32 -3.13
CA GLN A 128 5.55 -4.59 -2.64
C GLN A 128 5.15 -3.17 -2.23
N ALA A 129 5.98 -2.49 -1.45
CA ALA A 129 5.72 -1.10 -1.04
C ALA A 129 5.81 -0.11 -2.21
N PHE A 130 6.58 -0.42 -3.25
CA PHE A 130 6.87 0.50 -4.36
C PHE A 130 6.71 -0.15 -5.72
N ASP A 131 6.31 0.67 -6.69
CA ASP A 131 6.39 0.40 -8.12
C ASP A 131 7.61 1.14 -8.70
N ILE A 132 8.56 0.38 -9.23
CA ILE A 132 9.76 0.92 -9.87
C ILE A 132 9.46 1.09 -11.35
N ILE A 133 9.17 2.32 -11.76
CA ILE A 133 8.90 2.64 -13.16
C ILE A 133 10.23 2.76 -13.92
N ASN A 134 11.24 3.40 -13.32
CA ASN A 134 12.59 3.55 -13.87
C ASN A 134 13.62 3.81 -12.77
N ASP A 135 14.92 3.74 -13.10
CA ASP A 135 16.03 3.97 -12.17
C ASP A 135 15.92 5.30 -11.38
N LYS A 136 15.32 6.32 -11.99
CA LYS A 136 15.08 7.64 -11.39
C LYS A 136 13.65 7.88 -10.91
N LYS A 137 12.71 6.97 -11.21
CA LYS A 137 11.27 7.17 -10.93
C LYS A 137 10.72 5.98 -10.16
N THR A 138 10.52 6.19 -8.86
CA THR A 138 9.89 5.24 -7.96
C THR A 138 8.61 5.85 -7.43
N LYS A 139 7.51 5.11 -7.51
CA LYS A 139 6.22 5.52 -6.94
C LYS A 139 5.81 4.55 -5.84
N LEU A 140 5.02 5.02 -4.87
CA LEU A 140 4.37 4.13 -3.92
C LEU A 140 3.43 3.19 -4.66
N ASN A 141 3.47 1.91 -4.30
CA ASN A 141 2.53 0.94 -4.87
C ASN A 141 1.11 1.32 -4.40
N PRO A 142 0.14 1.45 -5.31
CA PRO A 142 -1.21 1.86 -4.93
C PRO A 142 -1.94 0.86 -4.03
N VAL A 143 -1.61 -0.42 -4.12
CA VAL A 143 -2.16 -1.44 -3.20
C VAL A 143 -1.62 -1.19 -1.79
N PHE A 144 -0.32 -0.94 -1.66
CA PHE A 144 0.30 -0.61 -0.38
C PHE A 144 -0.26 0.71 0.19
N ASP A 145 -0.45 1.71 -0.67
CA ASP A 145 -1.10 2.97 -0.32
C ASP A 145 -2.53 2.79 0.20
N ALA A 146 -3.31 1.97 -0.51
CA ALA A 146 -4.69 1.65 -0.16
C ALA A 146 -4.77 0.91 1.17
N VAL A 147 -3.94 -0.12 1.35
CA VAL A 147 -3.93 -0.99 2.53
C VAL A 147 -3.51 -0.24 3.79
N PHE A 148 -2.39 0.47 3.74
CA PHE A 148 -1.77 1.00 4.95
C PHE A 148 -2.11 2.45 5.24
N PHE A 149 -2.47 3.26 4.23
CA PHE A 149 -2.62 4.69 4.42
C PHE A 149 -3.92 5.33 3.93
N SER A 150 -4.73 4.62 3.14
CA SER A 150 -5.99 5.17 2.63
C SER A 150 -7.18 4.84 3.53
N SER A 151 -8.13 5.77 3.61
CA SER A 151 -9.38 5.54 4.33
C SER A 151 -10.17 4.41 3.67
N VAL A 152 -10.87 3.61 4.46
CA VAL A 152 -11.72 2.51 3.99
C VAL A 152 -12.73 3.01 2.96
N GLU A 153 -13.28 4.21 3.17
CA GLU A 153 -14.19 4.87 2.24
C GLU A 153 -13.56 5.15 0.87
N SER A 154 -12.31 5.63 0.83
CA SER A 154 -11.61 5.89 -0.42
C SER A 154 -11.41 4.59 -1.19
N VAL A 155 -10.99 3.53 -0.52
CA VAL A 155 -10.79 2.22 -1.15
C VAL A 155 -12.12 1.63 -1.61
N LYS A 156 -13.19 1.80 -0.84
CA LYS A 156 -14.55 1.40 -1.23
C LYS A 156 -15.01 2.14 -2.49
N LYS A 157 -14.71 3.44 -2.62
CA LYS A 157 -14.97 4.21 -3.85
C LYS A 157 -14.19 3.65 -5.03
N VAL A 158 -12.92 3.30 -4.84
CA VAL A 158 -12.10 2.66 -5.89
C VAL A 158 -12.66 1.30 -6.26
N LEU A 159 -13.00 0.43 -5.31
CA LEU A 159 -13.57 -0.91 -5.53
C LEU A 159 -14.98 -0.90 -6.13
N ASN A 160 -15.71 0.19 -5.98
CA ASN A 160 -17.02 0.42 -6.61
C ASN A 160 -16.94 1.31 -7.85
N TYR A 161 -15.72 1.69 -8.28
CA TYR A 161 -15.53 2.40 -9.52
C TYR A 161 -16.05 1.54 -10.67
N LYS A 162 -17.18 1.96 -11.25
CA LYS A 162 -17.61 1.50 -12.57
C LYS A 162 -17.15 2.57 -13.54
N ALA A 163 -16.34 2.18 -14.52
CA ALA A 163 -16.16 3.03 -15.69
C ALA A 163 -17.57 3.36 -16.20
N LYS A 164 -17.92 4.65 -16.21
CA LYS A 164 -19.11 5.08 -16.94
C LYS A 164 -18.80 4.81 -18.40
N ASP A 165 -19.50 3.84 -18.97
CA ASP A 165 -19.67 3.70 -20.42
C ASP A 165 -20.29 4.98 -20.99
#